data_AF-A0A7Y4Z3W0-F1
#
_entry.id   AF-A0A7Y4Z3W0-F1
#
_cell.length_a   1.000
_cell.length_b   1.000
_cell.length_c   1.000
_cell.angle_alpha   90.00
_cell.angle_beta   90.00
_cell.angle_gamma   90.00
#
_symmetry.space_group_name_H-M   'P 1'
#
loop_
_entity.id
_entity.type
_entity.pdbx_description
1 polymer ?
#
loop_
_entity_poly.entity_id
_entity_poly.type
_entity_poly.pdbx_seq_one_letter_code
_entity_poly.pdbx_strand_id
1 'polypeptide(L)'
;MKKQIKKNVKIFPINYMTVPYIGSQVWLFGYPDHVENRFQYSFLYNISTFKPGYIVWKPSLNMTNKDLYHIALMESNATHGNSGGPIFYVTDKIELVGILTGGYEDINSVYLNNKPVFDPISKNFLITKSRSGVSIIEKAEYVKKLVKYVQEEFYLYIKGKHK
;
A
#
# COMPACT_ATOMS: atom_id res chain seq x y z
N MET A 1 15.85 36.58 -10.09
CA MET A 1 14.75 35.81 -10.71
C MET A 1 14.10 34.90 -9.68
N LYS A 2 12.86 35.17 -9.25
CA LYS A 2 12.09 34.22 -8.42
C LYS A 2 11.65 33.07 -9.32
N LYS A 3 12.20 31.86 -9.12
CA LYS A 3 11.75 30.65 -9.82
C LYS A 3 10.25 30.48 -9.53
N GLN A 4 9.44 30.63 -10.57
CA GLN A 4 8.01 30.35 -10.54
C GLN A 4 7.86 28.86 -10.23
N ILE A 5 7.48 28.52 -9.00
CA ILE A 5 7.18 27.13 -8.62
C ILE A 5 6.02 26.69 -9.52
N LYS A 6 6.28 25.75 -10.43
CA LYS A 6 5.26 25.21 -11.35
C LYS A 6 4.08 24.73 -10.51
N LYS A 7 2.93 25.38 -10.69
CA LYS A 7 1.66 25.19 -9.96
C LYS A 7 1.05 23.78 -10.04
N ASN A 8 1.70 22.82 -10.71
CA ASN A 8 1.11 21.52 -11.08
C ASN A 8 1.97 20.33 -10.66
N VAL A 9 2.58 20.34 -9.47
CA VAL A 9 3.07 19.10 -8.86
C VAL A 9 1.87 18.39 -8.22
N LYS A 10 1.16 17.60 -9.02
CA LYS A 10 0.16 16.66 -8.49
C LYS A 10 0.90 15.50 -7.86
N ILE A 11 1.00 15.51 -6.52
CA ILE A 11 1.61 14.42 -5.73
C ILE A 11 0.81 13.12 -5.89
N PHE A 12 -0.44 13.20 -6.35
CA PHE A 12 -1.32 12.06 -6.53
C PHE A 12 -2.02 12.10 -7.90
N PRO A 13 -1.56 11.31 -8.90
CA PRO A 13 -2.16 11.30 -10.24
C PRO A 13 -3.47 10.51 -10.32
N ILE A 14 -3.86 9.79 -9.26
CA ILE A 14 -5.04 8.92 -9.25
C ILE A 14 -6.24 9.69 -8.70
N ASN A 15 -7.18 10.02 -9.58
CA ASN A 15 -8.42 10.70 -9.21
C ASN A 15 -9.51 9.74 -8.69
N TYR A 16 -9.39 8.45 -9.01
CA TYR A 16 -10.38 7.44 -8.67
C TYR A 16 -9.96 6.70 -7.40
N MET A 17 -10.74 6.88 -6.34
CA MET A 17 -10.52 6.23 -5.05
C MET A 17 -11.79 5.47 -4.68
N THR A 18 -11.64 4.34 -4.03
CA THR A 18 -12.76 3.48 -3.65
C THR A 18 -12.46 2.73 -2.35
N VAL A 19 -13.50 2.20 -1.73
CA VAL A 19 -13.37 1.16 -0.69
C VAL A 19 -14.23 -0.01 -1.16
N PRO A 20 -13.63 -1.06 -1.74
CA PRO A 20 -14.39 -2.16 -2.33
C PRO A 20 -15.25 -2.90 -1.31
N TYR A 21 -16.16 -3.75 -1.80
CA TYR A 21 -16.93 -4.65 -0.94
C TYR A 21 -16.02 -5.70 -0.29
N ILE A 22 -16.45 -6.25 0.85
CA ILE A 22 -15.81 -7.41 1.45
C ILE A 22 -15.84 -8.57 0.43
N GLY A 23 -14.73 -9.29 0.30
CA GLY A 23 -14.51 -10.32 -0.70
C GLY A 23 -13.98 -9.80 -2.05
N SER A 24 -13.89 -8.48 -2.26
CA SER A 24 -13.34 -7.94 -3.51
C SER A 24 -11.84 -8.18 -3.58
N GLN A 25 -11.36 -8.66 -4.74
CA GLN A 25 -9.93 -8.81 -5.00
C GLN A 25 -9.27 -7.44 -5.19
N VAL A 26 -8.13 -7.24 -4.55
CA VAL A 26 -7.28 -6.06 -4.64
C VAL A 26 -5.84 -6.45 -4.96
N TRP A 27 -5.04 -5.47 -5.36
CA TRP A 27 -3.64 -5.66 -5.76
C TRP A 27 -2.74 -4.73 -4.98
N LEU A 28 -1.86 -5.31 -4.16
CA LEU A 28 -0.77 -4.61 -3.50
C LEU A 28 0.40 -4.48 -4.47
N PHE A 29 0.87 -3.26 -4.68
CA PHE A 29 2.14 -3.04 -5.39
C PHE A 29 3.27 -2.87 -4.37
N GLY A 30 4.30 -3.71 -4.49
CA GLY A 30 5.55 -3.49 -3.76
C GLY A 30 6.49 -4.69 -3.85
N TYR A 31 7.51 -4.72 -3.00
CA TYR A 31 8.58 -5.71 -3.15
C TYR A 31 8.21 -7.10 -2.64
N PRO A 32 8.73 -8.17 -3.24
CA PRO A 32 8.73 -9.50 -2.60
C PRO A 32 9.46 -9.45 -1.25
N ASP A 33 9.11 -10.32 -0.29
CA ASP A 33 9.82 -10.40 1.00
C ASP A 33 11.31 -10.59 0.76
N HIS A 34 12.10 -10.30 1.79
CA HIS A 34 13.54 -10.56 1.79
C HIS A 34 13.85 -11.88 1.09
N VAL A 35 14.49 -11.76 -0.07
CA VAL A 35 15.13 -12.89 -0.69
C VAL A 35 16.35 -13.13 0.17
N GLU A 36 16.28 -14.12 1.08
CA GLU A 36 17.47 -14.62 1.77
C GLU A 36 18.41 -15.19 0.70
N ASN A 37 19.22 -14.33 0.10
CA ASN A 37 20.33 -14.78 -0.70
C ASN A 37 21.42 -15.20 0.28
N ARG A 38 21.44 -16.49 0.63
CA ARG A 38 22.45 -17.09 1.53
C ARG A 38 23.90 -16.87 1.08
N PHE A 39 24.13 -16.34 -0.11
CA PHE A 39 25.47 -16.17 -0.67
C PHE A 39 26.12 -14.79 -0.45
N GLN A 40 25.39 -13.72 -0.07
CA GLN A 40 25.98 -12.37 -0.17
C GLN A 40 25.64 -11.34 0.92
N TYR A 41 24.99 -11.68 2.04
CA TYR A 41 24.68 -10.74 3.14
C TYR A 41 24.09 -9.38 2.67
N SER A 42 23.44 -9.34 1.51
CA SER A 42 22.90 -8.12 0.90
C SER A 42 21.44 -8.33 0.52
N PHE A 43 20.63 -7.31 0.78
CA PHE A 43 19.20 -7.31 0.47
C PHE A 43 18.99 -7.10 -1.02
N LEU A 44 18.46 -8.10 -1.73
CA LEU A 44 18.09 -7.98 -3.13
C LEU A 44 16.59 -7.65 -3.26
N TYR A 45 16.28 -6.36 -3.37
CA TYR A 45 14.96 -5.86 -3.78
C TYR A 45 14.91 -5.77 -5.31
N ASN A 46 14.94 -6.90 -6.00
CA ASN A 46 15.26 -6.86 -7.43
C ASN A 46 14.13 -6.28 -8.30
N ILE A 47 12.85 -6.54 -7.99
CA ILE A 47 11.71 -6.04 -8.79
C ILE A 47 10.46 -5.89 -7.91
N SER A 48 9.73 -4.78 -8.02
CA SER A 48 8.40 -4.64 -7.41
C SER A 48 7.37 -5.50 -8.15
N THR A 49 6.53 -6.21 -7.40
CA THR A 49 5.51 -7.11 -7.95
C THR A 49 4.10 -6.65 -7.54
N PHE A 50 3.11 -7.09 -8.32
CA PHE A 50 1.71 -7.03 -7.92
C PHE A 50 1.35 -8.30 -7.15
N LYS A 51 0.86 -8.14 -5.93
CA LYS A 51 0.43 -9.24 -5.08
C LYS A 51 -1.08 -9.17 -4.90
N PRO A 52 -1.81 -10.25 -5.20
CA PRO A 52 -3.25 -10.27 -4.98
C PRO A 52 -3.57 -10.30 -3.48
N GLY A 53 -4.71 -9.73 -3.12
CA GLY A 53 -5.31 -9.81 -1.81
C GLY A 53 -6.82 -9.66 -1.90
N TYR A 54 -7.52 -9.76 -0.76
CA TYR A 54 -8.97 -9.61 -0.69
C TYR A 54 -9.36 -8.71 0.47
N ILE A 55 -10.31 -7.81 0.27
CA ILE A 55 -10.86 -7.02 1.37
C ILE A 55 -11.62 -7.95 2.31
N VAL A 56 -11.19 -8.06 3.57
CA VAL A 56 -11.84 -8.91 4.57
C VAL A 56 -12.62 -8.11 5.60
N TRP A 57 -12.32 -6.82 5.73
CA TRP A 57 -13.07 -5.95 6.61
C TRP A 57 -13.03 -4.50 6.14
N LYS A 58 -14.13 -3.79 6.35
CA LYS A 58 -14.22 -2.33 6.22
C LYS A 58 -15.18 -1.79 7.28
N PRO A 59 -15.02 -0.54 7.72
CA PRO A 59 -15.92 0.07 8.68
C PRO A 59 -17.34 0.10 8.13
N SER A 60 -18.31 -0.21 9.01
CA SER A 60 -19.72 -0.09 8.67
C SER A 60 -20.10 1.39 8.56
N LEU A 61 -21.14 1.70 7.78
CA LEU A 61 -21.66 3.06 7.63
C LEU A 61 -22.12 3.68 8.97
N ASN A 62 -22.48 2.84 9.95
CA ASN A 62 -23.03 3.24 11.24
C ASN A 62 -22.02 3.10 12.40
N MET A 63 -20.73 2.99 12.11
CA MET A 63 -19.71 2.78 13.14
C MET A 63 -19.56 4.03 14.03
N THR A 64 -19.69 3.91 15.35
CA THR A 64 -19.56 5.08 16.22
C THR A 64 -18.12 5.47 16.49
N ASN A 65 -17.20 4.51 16.45
CA ASN A 65 -15.77 4.74 16.67
C ASN A 65 -15.12 5.42 15.45
N LYS A 66 -14.67 6.66 15.63
CA LYS A 66 -14.07 7.46 14.56
C LYS A 66 -12.66 7.03 14.17
N ASP A 67 -11.94 6.39 15.09
CA ASP A 67 -10.55 5.96 14.90
C ASP A 67 -10.44 4.75 13.96
N LEU A 68 -11.56 4.09 13.66
CA LEU A 68 -11.61 2.95 12.76
C LEU A 68 -12.12 3.30 11.37
N TYR A 69 -12.64 4.52 11.18
CA TYR A 69 -13.26 4.90 9.90
C TYR A 69 -12.28 5.00 8.73
N HIS A 70 -11.01 5.25 9.01
CA HIS A 70 -9.98 5.37 7.99
C HIS A 70 -9.29 4.04 7.66
N ILE A 71 -9.60 2.99 8.41
CA ILE A 71 -8.97 1.67 8.28
C ILE A 71 -9.81 0.76 7.37
N ALA A 72 -9.16 -0.07 6.56
CA ALA A 72 -9.73 -1.30 6.01
C ALA A 72 -8.74 -2.44 6.23
N LEU A 73 -9.21 -3.69 6.21
CA LEU A 73 -8.34 -4.86 6.30
C LEU A 73 -8.38 -5.64 4.99
N MET A 74 -7.22 -6.14 4.57
CA MET A 74 -7.12 -7.11 3.49
C MET A 74 -6.37 -8.36 3.93
N GLU A 75 -6.82 -9.51 3.45
CA GLU A 75 -5.96 -10.68 3.37
C GLU A 75 -4.98 -10.48 2.22
N SER A 76 -3.68 -10.56 2.50
CA SER A 76 -2.67 -10.37 1.45
C SER A 76 -1.32 -10.94 1.83
N ASN A 77 -0.54 -11.29 0.82
CA ASN A 77 0.88 -11.62 0.96
C ASN A 77 1.75 -10.35 1.09
N ALA A 78 1.41 -9.47 2.03
CA ALA A 78 2.26 -8.34 2.39
C ALA A 78 3.52 -8.83 3.09
N THR A 79 4.64 -8.15 2.83
CA THR A 79 5.97 -8.51 3.32
C THR A 79 6.74 -7.25 3.72
N HIS A 80 7.95 -7.41 4.26
CA HIS A 80 8.78 -6.26 4.62
C HIS A 80 9.03 -5.37 3.41
N GLY A 81 9.04 -4.04 3.64
CA GLY A 81 9.20 -3.06 2.57
C GLY A 81 7.93 -2.78 1.75
N ASN A 82 6.80 -3.45 2.02
CA ASN A 82 5.52 -3.08 1.41
C ASN A 82 4.81 -1.92 2.11
N SER A 83 5.19 -1.55 3.34
CA SER A 83 4.58 -0.42 4.06
C SER A 83 4.74 0.87 3.25
N GLY A 84 3.65 1.65 3.15
CA GLY A 84 3.52 2.80 2.25
C GLY A 84 3.16 2.42 0.79
N GLY A 85 3.15 1.14 0.45
CA GLY A 85 2.80 0.64 -0.88
C GLY A 85 1.31 0.85 -1.21
N PRO A 86 0.98 1.24 -2.45
CA PRO A 86 -0.40 1.48 -2.84
C PRO A 86 -1.16 0.16 -3.07
N ILE A 87 -2.45 0.18 -2.74
CA ILE A 87 -3.37 -0.93 -2.94
C ILE A 87 -4.43 -0.51 -3.95
N PHE A 88 -4.57 -1.29 -5.01
CA PHE A 88 -5.45 -0.99 -6.13
C PHE A 88 -6.62 -1.95 -6.20
N TYR A 89 -7.78 -1.42 -6.54
CA TYR A 89 -8.92 -2.19 -7.02
C TYR A 89 -8.98 -2.03 -8.53
N VAL A 90 -8.95 -3.15 -9.26
CA VAL A 90 -8.87 -3.16 -10.72
C VAL A 90 -10.11 -3.85 -11.25
N THR A 91 -11.00 -3.06 -11.84
CA THR A 91 -12.20 -3.54 -12.55
C THR A 91 -12.17 -3.03 -13.99
N ASP A 92 -13.03 -2.10 -14.36
CA ASP A 92 -12.99 -1.37 -15.64
C ASP A 92 -11.96 -0.22 -15.63
N LYS A 93 -11.56 0.23 -14.43
CA LYS A 93 -10.53 1.23 -14.18
C LYS A 93 -9.66 0.83 -12.98
N ILE A 94 -8.51 1.49 -12.85
CA ILE A 94 -7.62 1.37 -11.68
C ILE A 94 -8.04 2.42 -10.65
N GLU A 95 -8.49 1.94 -9.50
CA GLU A 95 -8.88 2.79 -8.38
C GLU A 95 -7.97 2.54 -7.18
N LEU A 96 -7.57 3.62 -6.49
CA LEU A 96 -6.82 3.47 -5.26
C LEU A 96 -7.75 3.13 -4.10
N VAL A 97 -7.46 2.03 -3.42
CA VAL A 97 -8.13 1.65 -2.17
C VAL A 97 -7.50 2.38 -0.98
N GLY A 98 -6.18 2.42 -0.95
CA GLY A 98 -5.43 3.04 0.13
C GLY A 98 -3.94 2.73 0.06
N ILE A 99 -3.26 2.95 1.18
CA ILE A 99 -1.87 2.56 1.37
C ILE A 99 -1.78 1.47 2.43
N LEU A 100 -0.89 0.51 2.23
CA LEU A 100 -0.57 -0.48 3.26
C LEU A 100 0.19 0.22 4.40
N THR A 101 -0.25 0.05 5.64
CA THR A 101 0.50 0.56 6.81
C THR A 101 1.26 -0.53 7.54
N GLY A 102 0.65 -1.70 7.67
CA GLY A 102 1.26 -2.85 8.34
C GLY A 102 0.59 -4.16 7.94
N GLY A 103 1.33 -5.26 8.09
CA GLY A 103 0.85 -6.61 7.91
C GLY A 103 1.02 -7.38 9.22
N TYR A 104 0.01 -8.16 9.60
CA TYR A 104 0.01 -9.01 10.79
C TYR A 104 -0.06 -10.46 10.33
N GLU A 105 0.78 -11.30 10.94
CA GLU A 105 0.83 -12.72 10.65
C GLU A 105 -0.52 -13.36 11.01
N ASP A 106 -1.13 -14.11 10.07
CA ASP A 106 -2.13 -15.10 10.49
C ASP A 106 -1.39 -16.25 11.15
N ILE A 107 -2.00 -16.95 12.08
CA ILE A 107 -1.42 -18.19 12.58
C ILE A 107 -1.89 -19.31 11.63
N ASN A 108 -1.02 -19.71 10.70
CA ASN A 108 -1.01 -20.99 9.95
C ASN A 108 -1.77 -21.18 8.60
N SER A 109 -2.72 -20.36 8.14
CA SER A 109 -3.56 -20.72 6.97
C SER A 109 -3.09 -20.24 5.58
N VAL A 110 -2.45 -19.07 5.45
CA VAL A 110 -2.08 -18.46 4.15
C VAL A 110 -0.72 -18.96 3.61
N TYR A 111 0.06 -19.66 4.43
CA TYR A 111 1.49 -19.95 4.21
C TYR A 111 1.79 -21.08 3.23
N LEU A 112 0.82 -21.97 2.96
CA LEU A 112 1.05 -23.19 2.18
C LEU A 112 0.93 -23.00 0.65
N ASN A 113 0.60 -21.79 0.17
CA ASN A 113 0.27 -21.54 -1.24
C ASN A 113 1.26 -20.66 -2.02
N ASN A 114 2.43 -20.33 -1.47
CA ASN A 114 3.39 -19.52 -2.20
C ASN A 114 4.08 -20.33 -3.30
N LYS A 115 3.74 -19.99 -4.55
CA LYS A 115 4.45 -20.49 -5.73
C LYS A 115 5.79 -19.74 -5.87
N PRO A 116 6.88 -20.42 -6.30
CA PRO A 116 8.14 -19.76 -6.60
C PRO A 116 7.94 -18.66 -7.66
N VAL A 117 8.52 -17.48 -7.44
CA VAL A 117 8.54 -16.40 -8.43
C VAL A 117 9.90 -16.41 -9.13
N PHE A 118 9.91 -16.38 -10.45
CA PHE A 118 11.15 -16.32 -11.23
C PHE A 118 11.73 -14.91 -11.23
N ASP A 119 12.97 -14.74 -10.79
CA ASP A 119 13.72 -13.49 -10.93
C ASP A 119 14.53 -13.49 -12.24
N PRO A 120 14.17 -12.63 -13.22
CA PRO A 120 14.87 -12.59 -14.50
C PRO A 120 16.30 -12.04 -14.42
N ILE A 121 16.65 -11.32 -13.34
CA ILE A 121 17.99 -10.75 -13.15
C ILE A 121 18.95 -11.81 -12.64
N SER A 122 18.58 -12.51 -11.57
CA SER A 122 19.42 -13.58 -10.99
C SER A 122 19.22 -14.94 -11.64
N LYS A 123 18.22 -15.09 -12.53
CA LYS A 123 17.80 -16.36 -13.16
C LYS A 123 17.45 -17.47 -12.17
N ASN A 124 17.07 -17.10 -10.95
CA ASN A 124 16.73 -18.03 -9.87
C ASN A 124 15.24 -18.00 -9.54
N PHE A 125 14.71 -19.12 -9.08
CA PHE A 125 13.39 -19.19 -8.47
C PHE A 125 13.49 -18.72 -7.03
N LEU A 126 12.76 -17.67 -6.71
CA LEU A 126 12.72 -17.08 -5.38
C LEU A 126 11.45 -17.53 -4.69
N ILE A 127 11.60 -18.22 -3.56
CA ILE A 127 10.48 -18.51 -2.66
C ILE A 127 10.26 -17.27 -1.81
N THR A 128 9.29 -16.46 -2.20
CA THR A 128 8.85 -15.35 -1.35
C THR A 128 8.11 -15.94 -0.16
N LYS A 129 8.60 -15.75 1.06
CA LYS A 129 7.82 -16.08 2.26
C LYS A 129 6.73 -15.02 2.44
N SER A 130 5.48 -15.44 2.48
CA SER A 130 4.36 -14.58 2.87
C SER A 130 4.40 -14.45 4.37
N ARG A 131 4.27 -13.22 4.88
CA ARG A 131 4.30 -12.94 6.32
C ARG A 131 3.04 -12.21 6.80
N SER A 132 1.99 -12.15 6.01
CA SER A 132 0.78 -11.47 6.47
C SER A 132 -0.44 -12.32 6.18
N GLY A 133 -1.21 -12.54 7.23
CA GLY A 133 -2.58 -13.03 7.14
C GLY A 133 -3.50 -11.88 6.82
N VAL A 134 -3.46 -10.86 7.67
CA VAL A 134 -4.29 -9.67 7.58
C VAL A 134 -3.42 -8.42 7.57
N SER A 135 -3.74 -7.50 6.67
CA SER A 135 -3.00 -6.27 6.43
C SER A 135 -3.90 -5.05 6.65
N ILE A 136 -3.36 -4.04 7.31
CA ILE A 136 -4.03 -2.77 7.58
C ILE A 136 -3.83 -1.82 6.40
N ILE A 137 -4.94 -1.27 5.94
CA ILE A 137 -5.01 -0.29 4.87
C ILE A 137 -5.47 1.04 5.45
N GLU A 138 -4.70 2.10 5.23
CA GLU A 138 -5.21 3.47 5.36
C GLU A 138 -5.91 3.88 4.07
N LYS A 139 -7.22 4.10 4.17
CA LYS A 139 -8.09 4.38 3.03
C LYS A 139 -7.63 5.60 2.25
N ALA A 140 -7.70 5.51 0.93
CA ALA A 140 -7.23 6.54 0.00
C ALA A 140 -7.84 7.92 0.27
N GLU A 141 -9.12 7.98 0.63
CA GLU A 141 -9.80 9.23 0.99
C GLU A 141 -9.17 9.93 2.19
N TYR A 142 -8.75 9.15 3.19
CA TYR A 142 -8.10 9.67 4.40
C TYR A 142 -6.68 10.13 4.07
N VAL A 143 -5.92 9.32 3.33
CA VAL A 143 -4.58 9.70 2.84
C VAL A 143 -4.64 11.01 2.06
N LYS A 144 -5.63 11.18 1.17
CA LYS A 144 -5.82 12.43 0.42
C LYS A 144 -6.08 13.63 1.33
N LYS A 145 -6.86 13.47 2.40
CA LYS A 145 -7.09 14.54 3.39
C LYS A 145 -5.80 14.93 4.09
N LEU A 146 -4.98 13.95 4.50
CA LEU A 146 -3.68 14.21 5.12
C LEU A 146 -2.71 14.92 4.17
N VAL A 147 -2.62 14.46 2.92
CA VAL A 147 -1.77 15.12 1.90
C VAL A 147 -2.21 16.57 1.70
N LYS A 148 -3.52 16.82 1.59
CA LYS A 148 -4.04 18.17 1.42
C LYS A 148 -3.71 19.07 2.62
N TYR A 149 -3.90 18.57 3.84
CA TYR A 149 -3.55 19.29 5.07
C TYR A 149 -2.07 19.67 5.08
N VAL A 150 -1.17 18.71 4.85
CA VAL A 150 0.29 18.97 4.81
C VAL A 150 0.66 19.99 3.73
N GLN A 151 0.03 19.93 2.56
CA GLN A 151 0.26 20.90 1.48
C GLN A 151 -0.16 22.32 1.87
N GLU A 152 -1.30 22.46 2.55
CA GLU A 152 -1.81 23.75 3.05
C GLU A 152 -0.88 24.33 4.12
N GLU A 153 -0.49 23.51 5.09
CA GLU A 153 0.44 23.89 6.16
C GLU A 153 1.80 24.35 5.60
N PHE A 154 2.35 23.60 4.66
CA PHE A 154 3.61 23.94 4.00
C PHE A 154 3.51 25.27 3.22
N TYR A 155 2.36 25.51 2.58
CA TYR A 155 2.11 26.76 1.87
C TYR A 155 2.01 27.97 2.79
N LEU A 156 1.34 27.82 3.94
CA LEU A 156 1.27 28.86 4.98
C LEU A 156 2.66 29.19 5.54
N TYR A 157 3.50 28.16 5.73
CA TYR A 157 4.87 28.31 6.20
C TYR A 157 5.73 29.12 5.23
N ILE A 158 5.73 28.74 3.95
CA ILE A 158 6.47 29.47 2.91
C ILE A 158 6.04 30.94 2.81
N LYS A 159 4.76 31.24 3.07
CA LYS A 159 4.23 32.60 3.02
C LYS A 159 4.49 33.44 4.26
N GLY A 160 5.14 32.89 5.30
CA GLY A 160 5.32 33.57 6.58
C GLY A 160 3.99 33.90 7.26
N LYS A 161 2.96 33.08 7.03
CA LYS A 161 1.62 33.25 7.62
C LYS A 161 1.34 32.30 8.78
N HIS A 162 2.33 31.51 9.20
CA HIS A 162 2.30 30.83 10.48
C HIS A 162 2.53 31.89 11.57
N LYS A 163 1.47 32.17 12.35
CA LYS A 163 1.53 32.97 13.58
C LYS A 163 1.75 32.05 14.75
#